data_AF-A0A7S0MV11-F1
#
_entry.id   AF-A0A7S0MV11-F1
#
_cell.length_a   1.000
_cell.length_b   1.000
_cell.length_c   1.000
_cell.angle_alpha   90.00
_cell.angle_beta   90.00
_cell.angle_gamma   90.00
#
_symmetry.space_group_name_H-M   'P 1'
#
loop_
_entity.id
_entity.type
_entity.pdbx_description
1 polymer ?
#
loop_
_entity_poly.entity_id
_entity_poly.type
_entity_poly.pdbx_seq_one_letter_code
_entity_poly.pdbx_strand_id
1 'polypeptide(L)'
;ALRFFRVLRVGHLLRRWRGMRLVTAAMIRAAPQIWSLVIVLILFIFAFAQAGSEFLGGKLHCANHNRTSFLVNSSMSTEAGLLCNLPSTSIFQVIKRTNFDSYLPGPDGYGGLVTVVVLVTRERWSELMKLSYASGLGFGVDVFLIAIIVLGRFILLNIFMVIVVTNFVEASNEEKKTVQTTDDDDTSSSLISKLSGIFSTFLGHFAVVTAGMHIVLRNIKGSRW
;
A
#
# COMPACT_ATOMS: atom_id res chain seq x y z
N ALA A 1 -15.38 -7.17 23.26
CA ALA A 1 -16.53 -6.96 22.36
C ALA A 1 -17.56 -5.93 22.87
N LEU A 2 -18.14 -6.07 24.07
CA LEU A 2 -19.24 -5.22 24.59
C LEU A 2 -18.94 -3.72 24.85
N ARG A 3 -17.68 -3.27 24.71
CA ARG A 3 -17.29 -1.85 24.81
C ARG A 3 -17.47 -1.08 23.50
N PHE A 4 -17.35 -1.75 22.34
CA PHE A 4 -17.54 -1.15 21.01
C PHE A 4 -19.01 -0.77 20.75
N PHE A 5 -19.96 -1.61 21.19
CA PHE A 5 -21.40 -1.34 21.11
C PHE A 5 -21.83 -0.11 21.93
N ARG A 6 -21.13 0.22 23.02
CA ARG A 6 -21.37 1.46 23.78
C ARG A 6 -20.93 2.71 23.01
N VAL A 7 -19.88 2.62 22.20
CA VAL A 7 -19.43 3.73 21.33
C VAL A 7 -20.40 3.94 20.17
N LEU A 8 -20.97 2.87 19.60
CA LEU A 8 -22.04 2.98 18.59
C LEU A 8 -23.32 3.64 19.14
N ARG A 9 -23.60 3.50 20.45
CA ARG A 9 -24.71 4.21 21.11
C ARG A 9 -24.52 5.73 21.12
N VAL A 10 -23.28 6.22 21.15
CA VAL A 10 -22.93 7.64 20.98
C VAL A 10 -23.17 8.12 19.54
N GLY A 11 -23.17 7.21 18.56
CA GLY A 11 -23.59 7.51 17.18
C GLY A 11 -25.04 8.00 17.06
N HIS A 12 -25.89 7.71 18.05
CA HIS A 12 -27.23 8.29 18.11
C HIS A 12 -27.22 9.80 18.40
N LEU A 13 -26.20 10.31 19.11
CA LEU A 13 -26.01 11.75 19.31
C LEU A 13 -25.64 12.46 18.00
N LEU A 14 -24.94 11.76 17.10
CA LEU A 14 -24.59 12.29 15.79
C LEU A 14 -25.82 12.53 14.89
N ARG A 15 -26.91 11.79 15.13
CA ARG A 15 -28.20 11.97 14.44
C ARG A 15 -29.00 13.17 14.93
N ARG A 16 -28.66 13.79 16.06
CA ARG A 16 -29.42 14.90 16.65
C ARG A 16 -29.13 16.25 15.99
N TRP A 17 -28.00 16.40 15.32
CA TRP A 17 -27.54 17.65 14.69
C TRP A 17 -27.87 17.63 13.19
N ARG A 18 -28.69 18.59 12.72
CA ARG A 18 -29.16 18.65 11.31
C ARG A 18 -28.00 18.69 10.29
N GLY A 19 -26.92 19.41 10.59
CA GLY A 19 -25.74 19.50 9.70
C GLY A 19 -25.00 18.17 9.53
N MET A 20 -24.86 17.38 10.60
CA MET A 20 -24.09 16.13 10.55
C MET A 20 -24.85 15.00 9.86
N ARG A 21 -26.20 15.00 9.95
CA ARG A 21 -27.04 14.09 9.17
C ARG A 21 -26.93 14.33 7.67
N LEU A 22 -26.81 15.58 7.24
CA LEU A 22 -26.67 15.93 5.83
C LEU A 22 -25.36 15.36 5.25
N VAL A 23 -24.24 15.60 5.94
CA VAL A 23 -22.92 15.09 5.55
C VAL A 23 -22.88 13.56 5.59
N THR A 24 -23.44 12.93 6.62
CA THR A 24 -23.45 11.47 6.76
C THR A 24 -24.31 10.81 5.67
N ALA A 25 -25.47 11.39 5.35
CA ALA A 25 -26.33 10.91 4.28
C ALA A 25 -25.69 11.08 2.89
N ALA A 26 -24.95 12.19 2.67
CA ALA A 26 -24.18 12.40 1.45
C ALA A 26 -23.05 11.34 1.29
N MET A 27 -22.29 11.06 2.36
CA MET A 27 -21.26 10.01 2.37
C MET A 27 -21.83 8.61 2.08
N ILE A 28 -22.98 8.27 2.67
CA ILE A 28 -23.62 6.95 2.45
C ILE A 28 -24.14 6.81 1.02
N ARG A 29 -24.61 7.90 0.39
CA ARG A 29 -25.07 7.87 -1.01
C ARG A 29 -23.93 7.70 -2.01
N ALA A 30 -22.73 8.19 -1.71
CA ALA A 30 -21.53 8.01 -2.55
C ALA A 30 -20.84 6.64 -2.35
N ALA A 31 -21.07 5.95 -1.23
CA ALA A 31 -20.48 4.66 -0.92
C ALA A 31 -20.65 3.56 -2.01
N PRO A 32 -21.84 3.35 -2.61
CA PRO A 32 -22.02 2.30 -3.62
C PRO A 32 -21.20 2.51 -4.90
N GLN A 33 -20.87 3.76 -5.25
CA GLN A 33 -20.05 4.07 -6.42
C GLN A 33 -18.57 3.65 -6.21
N ILE A 34 -18.10 3.65 -4.97
CA ILE A 34 -16.70 3.37 -4.61
C ILE A 34 -16.47 1.89 -4.29
N TRP A 35 -17.55 1.15 -3.96
CA TRP A 35 -17.46 -0.23 -3.45
C TRP A 35 -16.80 -1.22 -4.41
N SER A 36 -17.09 -1.13 -5.72
CA SER A 36 -16.49 -2.01 -6.73
C SER A 36 -14.96 -1.82 -6.84
N LEU A 37 -14.49 -0.57 -6.75
CA LEU A 37 -13.06 -0.24 -6.78
C LEU A 37 -12.34 -0.71 -5.52
N VAL A 38 -12.99 -0.61 -4.36
CA VAL A 38 -12.46 -1.11 -3.09
C VAL A 38 -12.31 -2.64 -3.11
N ILE A 39 -13.24 -3.37 -3.73
CA ILE A 39 -13.12 -4.83 -3.89
C ILE A 39 -11.88 -5.17 -4.73
N VAL A 40 -11.65 -4.48 -5.84
CA VAL A 40 -10.45 -4.71 -6.68
C VAL A 40 -9.17 -4.43 -5.90
N LEU A 41 -9.14 -3.36 -5.09
CA LEU A 41 -8.00 -3.05 -4.23
C LEU A 41 -7.77 -4.15 -3.18
N ILE A 42 -8.82 -4.65 -2.54
CA ILE A 42 -8.72 -5.73 -1.55
C ILE A 42 -8.22 -7.02 -2.21
N LEU A 43 -8.70 -7.38 -3.41
CA LEU A 43 -8.23 -8.55 -4.15
C LEU A 43 -6.75 -8.45 -4.53
N PHE A 44 -6.29 -7.26 -4.94
CA PHE A 44 -4.87 -7.02 -5.18
C PHE A 44 -4.04 -7.21 -3.90
N ILE A 45 -4.46 -6.60 -2.78
CA ILE A 45 -3.77 -6.75 -1.50
C ILE A 45 -3.77 -8.22 -1.06
N PHE A 46 -4.88 -8.94 -1.22
CA PHE A 46 -4.98 -10.38 -0.96
C PHE A 46 -3.94 -11.17 -1.76
N ALA A 47 -3.86 -10.94 -3.08
CA ALA A 47 -2.95 -11.67 -3.96
C ALA A 47 -1.47 -11.47 -3.57
N PHE A 48 -1.06 -10.23 -3.29
CA PHE A 48 0.32 -9.93 -2.89
C PHE A 48 0.63 -10.35 -1.45
N ALA A 49 -0.35 -10.32 -0.55
CA ALA A 49 -0.17 -10.82 0.81
C ALA A 49 0.01 -12.35 0.83
N GLN A 50 -0.74 -13.07 -0.02
CA GLN A 50 -0.57 -14.51 -0.21
C GLN A 50 0.78 -14.86 -0.86
N ALA A 51 1.16 -14.16 -1.93
CA ALA A 51 2.47 -14.36 -2.55
C ALA A 51 3.62 -14.02 -1.56
N GLY A 52 3.43 -13.00 -0.73
CA GLY A 52 4.40 -12.58 0.27
C GLY A 52 4.58 -13.58 1.41
N SER A 53 3.51 -14.23 1.88
CA SER A 53 3.61 -15.25 2.93
C SER A 53 4.31 -16.53 2.45
N GLU A 54 4.16 -16.87 1.16
CA GLU A 54 4.87 -18.00 0.56
C GLU A 54 6.37 -17.72 0.37
N PHE A 55 6.73 -16.50 -0.03
CA PHE A 55 8.13 -16.15 -0.30
C PHE A 55 8.93 -15.70 0.94
N LEU A 56 8.31 -14.94 1.84
CA LEU A 56 8.95 -14.27 2.99
C LEU A 56 8.49 -14.82 4.36
N GLY A 57 7.56 -15.78 4.40
CA GLY A 57 7.06 -16.35 5.66
C GLY A 57 8.19 -16.93 6.52
N GLY A 58 8.34 -16.42 7.74
CA GLY A 58 9.33 -16.86 8.73
C GLY A 58 10.76 -16.36 8.50
N LYS A 59 11.02 -15.64 7.40
CA LYS A 59 12.37 -15.21 6.99
C LYS A 59 12.78 -13.84 7.52
N LEU A 60 11.82 -13.01 7.91
CA LEU A 60 12.06 -11.67 8.45
C LEU A 60 12.09 -11.64 9.99
N HIS A 61 12.08 -12.78 10.67
CA HIS A 61 12.08 -12.83 12.13
C HIS A 61 13.47 -12.53 12.71
N CYS A 62 13.54 -11.66 13.72
CA CYS A 62 14.73 -11.58 14.58
C CYS A 62 14.80 -12.87 15.40
N ALA A 63 15.79 -13.73 15.19
CA ALA A 63 15.96 -14.88 16.06
C ALA A 63 16.67 -14.51 17.35
N ASN A 64 16.21 -15.13 18.44
CA ASN A 64 17.01 -15.26 19.64
C ASN A 64 18.24 -16.13 19.34
N HIS A 65 19.36 -15.82 20.00
CA HIS A 65 20.72 -16.39 19.87
C HIS A 65 20.83 -17.93 19.73
N ASN A 66 19.78 -18.73 19.96
CA ASN A 66 19.88 -20.17 20.14
C ASN A 66 19.01 -21.07 19.22
N ARG A 67 18.40 -20.53 18.15
CA ARG A 67 17.65 -21.35 17.16
C ARG A 67 18.03 -20.93 15.75
N THR A 68 18.77 -21.79 15.06
CA THR A 68 19.11 -21.66 13.65
C THR A 68 17.88 -21.92 12.78
N SER A 69 17.29 -20.86 12.23
CA SER A 69 16.47 -20.91 11.03
C SER A 69 16.65 -19.58 10.31
N PHE A 70 17.56 -19.57 9.34
CA PHE A 70 17.93 -18.48 8.45
C PHE A 70 18.02 -17.10 9.13
N LEU A 71 19.13 -16.92 9.81
CA LEU A 71 19.43 -15.74 10.61
C LEU A 71 20.17 -14.73 9.75
N VAL A 72 19.92 -13.44 9.99
CA VAL A 72 21.02 -12.47 9.94
C VAL A 72 22.12 -13.07 10.82
N ASN A 73 23.15 -13.64 10.20
CA ASN A 73 24.13 -14.44 10.90
C ASN A 73 24.82 -13.55 11.93
N SER A 74 24.69 -13.87 13.22
CA SER A 74 25.29 -13.09 14.33
C SER A 74 26.82 -13.08 14.30
N SER A 75 27.42 -13.89 13.42
CA SER A 75 28.86 -13.91 13.13
C SER A 75 29.26 -13.05 11.92
N MET A 76 28.31 -12.45 11.20
CA MET A 76 28.60 -11.54 10.10
C MET A 76 28.10 -10.14 10.45
N SER A 77 29.07 -9.26 10.71
CA SER A 77 28.92 -7.84 11.05
C SER A 77 28.09 -7.09 10.03
N THR A 78 26.76 -7.17 10.15
CA THR A 78 25.82 -6.33 9.43
C THR A 78 25.00 -5.61 10.48
N GLU A 79 24.90 -4.29 10.38
CA GLU A 79 24.23 -3.42 11.36
C GLU A 79 22.82 -3.90 11.75
N ALA A 80 22.10 -4.58 10.84
CA ALA A 80 20.77 -5.13 11.08
C ALA A 80 20.69 -6.27 12.12
N GLY A 81 21.72 -7.14 12.22
CA GLY A 81 21.72 -8.26 13.16
C GLY A 81 21.94 -7.80 14.61
N LEU A 82 22.74 -6.76 14.80
CA LEU A 82 22.96 -6.12 16.09
C LEU A 82 21.71 -5.35 16.56
N LEU A 83 20.97 -4.73 15.64
CA LEU A 83 19.76 -3.96 15.92
C LEU A 83 18.55 -4.84 16.32
N CYS A 84 18.51 -6.10 15.90
CA CYS A 84 17.52 -7.10 16.33
C CYS A 84 17.64 -7.52 17.80
N ASN A 85 18.83 -7.41 18.40
CA ASN A 85 19.06 -7.78 19.80
C ASN A 85 18.69 -6.66 20.80
N LEU A 86 18.36 -5.45 20.31
CA LEU A 86 17.95 -4.34 21.17
C LEU A 86 16.45 -4.07 21.02
N PRO A 87 15.64 -4.30 22.08
CA PRO A 87 14.18 -4.13 22.04
C PRO A 87 13.71 -2.67 21.88
N SER A 88 14.63 -1.71 21.88
CA SER A 88 14.36 -0.26 21.81
C SER A 88 14.67 0.38 20.45
N THR A 89 15.06 -0.39 19.43
CA THR A 89 15.35 0.15 18.10
C THR A 89 14.10 0.29 17.24
N SER A 90 14.05 1.31 16.37
CA SER A 90 12.96 1.49 15.41
C SER A 90 12.79 0.27 14.49
N ILE A 91 13.90 -0.40 14.15
CA ILE A 91 13.95 -1.56 13.25
C ILE A 91 13.31 -2.80 13.87
N PHE A 92 13.53 -3.09 15.15
CA PHE A 92 12.84 -4.22 15.83
C PHE A 92 11.32 -4.03 15.80
N GLN A 93 10.84 -2.80 15.98
CA GLN A 93 9.42 -2.50 15.85
C GLN A 93 8.91 -2.53 14.41
N VAL A 94 9.75 -2.29 13.39
CA VAL A 94 9.39 -2.56 11.98
C VAL A 94 9.14 -4.06 11.84
N ILE A 95 10.13 -4.87 12.18
CA ILE A 95 10.12 -6.33 11.98
C ILE A 95 8.90 -6.98 12.64
N LYS A 96 8.61 -6.62 13.89
CA LYS A 96 7.48 -7.17 14.64
C LYS A 96 6.13 -6.68 14.13
N ARG A 97 6.05 -5.47 13.56
CA ARG A 97 4.76 -4.91 13.11
C ARG A 97 4.46 -5.24 11.65
N THR A 98 5.46 -5.21 10.78
CA THR A 98 5.34 -5.37 9.33
C THR A 98 6.09 -6.62 8.88
N ASN A 99 5.43 -7.77 9.01
CA ASN A 99 5.94 -9.06 8.58
C ASN A 99 4.95 -9.77 7.63
N PHE A 100 5.43 -10.84 7.00
CA PHE A 100 4.66 -11.71 6.09
C PHE A 100 4.46 -13.12 6.70
N ASP A 101 4.63 -13.27 8.01
CA ASP A 101 4.61 -14.59 8.68
C ASP A 101 3.19 -15.14 8.80
N SER A 102 2.24 -14.24 9.09
CA SER A 102 0.80 -14.54 9.12
C SER A 102 0.07 -13.67 8.11
N TYR A 103 -0.94 -14.22 7.44
CA TYR A 103 -1.76 -13.45 6.48
C TYR A 103 -2.65 -12.41 7.20
N LEU A 104 -3.21 -12.79 8.35
CA LEU A 104 -4.07 -11.96 9.20
C LEU A 104 -3.29 -11.36 10.40
N PRO A 105 -3.81 -10.28 11.02
CA PRO A 105 -3.24 -9.72 12.23
C PRO A 105 -3.27 -10.72 13.39
N GLY A 106 -2.16 -10.85 14.10
CA GLY A 106 -1.97 -11.85 15.15
C GLY A 106 -1.05 -11.36 16.28
N PRO A 107 -0.73 -12.24 17.26
CA PRO A 107 0.21 -11.94 18.35
C PRO A 107 1.63 -11.60 17.86
N ASP A 108 1.94 -12.08 16.66
CA ASP A 108 3.18 -12.02 15.91
C ASP A 108 3.33 -10.76 15.04
N GLY A 109 2.26 -10.00 14.78
CA GLY A 109 2.34 -8.75 14.02
C GLY A 109 1.02 -8.29 13.39
N TYR A 110 1.06 -7.28 12.52
CA TYR A 110 -0.13 -6.84 11.79
C TYR A 110 -0.53 -7.77 10.63
N GLY A 111 0.35 -8.72 10.27
CA GLY A 111 0.14 -9.67 9.19
C GLY A 111 0.38 -9.09 7.80
N GLY A 112 0.54 -9.99 6.82
CA GLY A 112 0.90 -9.69 5.43
C GLY A 112 -0.08 -8.72 4.75
N LEU A 113 -1.38 -8.81 5.06
CA LEU A 113 -2.38 -7.87 4.53
C LEU A 113 -2.07 -6.41 4.87
N VAL A 114 -1.80 -6.13 6.15
CA VAL A 114 -1.49 -4.77 6.62
C VAL A 114 -0.10 -4.36 6.14
N THR A 115 0.85 -5.29 6.08
CA THR A 115 2.18 -5.05 5.53
C THR A 115 2.12 -4.61 4.05
N VAL A 116 1.27 -5.26 3.23
CA VAL A 116 1.04 -4.81 1.84
C VAL A 116 0.42 -3.42 1.81
N VAL A 117 -0.57 -3.13 2.66
CA VAL A 117 -1.13 -1.76 2.75
C VAL A 117 -0.04 -0.73 3.06
N VAL A 118 0.80 -0.99 4.05
CA VAL A 118 1.91 -0.13 4.47
C VAL A 118 2.94 0.07 3.34
N LEU A 119 3.23 -0.98 2.56
CA LEU A 119 4.10 -0.89 1.39
C LEU A 119 3.48 -0.06 0.26
N VAL A 120 2.19 -0.27 -0.01
CA VAL A 120 1.44 0.45 -1.05
C VAL A 120 1.29 1.94 -0.68
N THR A 121 1.07 2.27 0.60
CA THR A 121 1.02 3.65 1.10
C THR A 121 2.40 4.32 1.18
N ARG A 122 3.49 3.56 0.92
CA ARG A 122 4.89 4.02 1.08
C ARG A 122 5.20 4.50 2.49
N GLU A 123 4.50 3.98 3.47
CA GLU A 123 4.85 4.22 4.86
C GLU A 123 5.93 3.18 5.22
N ARG A 124 7.15 3.61 5.57
CA ARG A 124 8.24 2.73 6.05
C ARG A 124 8.82 1.69 5.07
N TRP A 125 8.48 1.75 3.78
CA TRP A 125 9.06 0.88 2.73
C TRP A 125 10.60 0.87 2.70
N SER A 126 11.23 2.03 2.96
CA SER A 126 12.69 2.15 2.96
C SER A 126 13.34 1.36 4.10
N GLU A 127 12.66 1.23 5.24
CA GLU A 127 13.13 0.44 6.38
C GLU A 127 13.05 -1.05 6.04
N LEU A 128 11.97 -1.48 5.39
CA LEU A 128 11.78 -2.87 4.98
C LEU A 128 12.77 -3.29 3.88
N MET A 129 13.05 -2.41 2.91
CA MET A 129 14.07 -2.68 1.88
C MET A 129 15.48 -2.76 2.45
N LYS A 130 15.84 -1.86 3.39
CA LYS A 130 17.13 -1.92 4.07
C LYS A 130 17.29 -3.21 4.88
N LEU A 131 16.22 -3.66 5.52
CA LEU A 131 16.19 -4.92 6.24
C LEU A 131 16.31 -6.13 5.32
N SER A 132 15.58 -6.14 4.20
CA SER A 132 15.66 -7.20 3.18
C SER A 132 17.08 -7.30 2.60
N TYR A 133 17.67 -6.16 2.26
CA TYR A 133 19.05 -6.09 1.78
C TYR A 133 20.07 -6.57 2.83
N ALA A 134 19.92 -6.14 4.08
CA ALA A 134 20.83 -6.51 5.17
C ALA A 134 20.68 -7.97 5.63
N SER A 135 19.53 -8.59 5.42
CA SER A 135 19.28 -9.99 5.76
C SER A 135 19.82 -10.99 4.73
N GLY A 136 20.24 -10.51 3.55
CA GLY A 136 20.85 -11.38 2.54
C GLY A 136 19.89 -12.42 1.96
N LEU A 137 18.57 -12.20 2.08
CA LEU A 137 17.50 -13.09 1.59
C LEU A 137 17.49 -13.28 0.06
N GLY A 138 18.31 -12.50 -0.65
CA GLY A 138 18.54 -12.59 -2.09
C GLY A 138 17.79 -11.52 -2.89
N PHE A 139 18.33 -11.20 -4.07
CA PHE A 139 17.81 -10.17 -4.97
C PHE A 139 16.32 -10.35 -5.32
N GLY A 140 15.82 -11.59 -5.31
CA GLY A 140 14.41 -11.88 -5.59
C GLY A 140 13.43 -11.24 -4.61
N VAL A 141 13.78 -11.17 -3.33
CA VAL A 141 12.91 -10.55 -2.30
C VAL A 141 12.84 -9.04 -2.47
N ASP A 142 13.99 -8.42 -2.74
CA ASP A 142 14.06 -6.98 -3.02
C ASP A 142 13.25 -6.61 -4.28
N VAL A 143 13.35 -7.41 -5.34
CA VAL A 143 12.55 -7.22 -6.57
C VAL A 143 11.05 -7.37 -6.29
N PHE A 144 10.65 -8.36 -5.49
CA PHE A 144 9.25 -8.56 -5.11
C PHE A 144 8.67 -7.37 -4.33
N LEU A 145 9.42 -6.87 -3.33
CA LEU A 145 9.01 -5.70 -2.54
C LEU A 145 8.87 -4.46 -3.42
N ILE A 146 9.78 -4.25 -4.36
CA ILE A 146 9.71 -3.13 -5.32
C ILE A 146 8.53 -3.30 -6.26
N ALA A 147 8.28 -4.52 -6.75
CA ALA A 147 7.13 -4.80 -7.59
C ALA A 147 5.82 -4.46 -6.88
N ILE A 148 5.66 -4.81 -5.59
CA ILE A 148 4.49 -4.41 -4.78
C ILE A 148 4.34 -2.89 -4.72
N ILE A 149 5.43 -2.16 -4.45
CA ILE A 149 5.41 -0.70 -4.32
C ILE A 149 5.02 -0.04 -5.65
N VAL A 150 5.59 -0.50 -6.76
CA VAL A 150 5.31 0.07 -8.09
C VAL A 150 3.90 -0.28 -8.55
N LEU A 151 3.52 -1.56 -8.52
CA LEU A 151 2.21 -2.03 -8.97
C LEU A 151 1.08 -1.54 -8.07
N GLY A 152 1.29 -1.52 -6.76
CA GLY A 152 0.30 -1.03 -5.82
C GLY A 152 0.02 0.46 -5.98
N ARG A 153 1.06 1.25 -6.23
CA ARG A 153 0.90 2.68 -6.54
C ARG A 153 0.20 2.91 -7.87
N PHE A 154 0.49 2.08 -8.88
CA PHE A 154 -0.20 2.14 -10.16
C PHE A 154 -1.70 1.91 -9.98
N ILE A 155 -2.09 0.87 -9.22
CA ILE A 155 -3.50 0.56 -8.98
C ILE A 155 -4.19 1.64 -8.14
N LEU A 156 -3.54 2.14 -7.07
CA LEU A 156 -4.12 3.22 -6.27
C LEU A 156 -4.40 4.48 -7.09
N LEU A 157 -3.46 4.84 -7.98
CA LEU A 157 -3.62 6.02 -8.82
C LEU A 157 -4.64 5.82 -9.93
N ASN A 158 -4.74 4.61 -10.48
CA ASN A 158 -5.81 4.27 -11.41
C ASN A 158 -7.19 4.35 -10.73
N ILE A 159 -7.32 3.89 -9.48
CA ILE A 159 -8.56 4.03 -8.70
C ILE A 159 -8.86 5.50 -8.41
N PHE A 160 -7.88 6.29 -7.97
CA PHE A 160 -8.07 7.73 -7.72
C PHE A 160 -8.50 8.48 -8.98
N MET A 161 -7.87 8.17 -10.11
CA MET A 161 -8.20 8.76 -11.40
C MET A 161 -9.63 8.41 -11.82
N VAL A 162 -10.03 7.14 -11.70
CA VAL A 162 -11.40 6.72 -11.99
C VAL A 162 -12.39 7.49 -11.12
N ILE A 163 -12.16 7.61 -9.81
CA ILE A 163 -13.05 8.35 -8.90
C ILE A 163 -13.17 9.82 -9.31
N VAL A 164 -12.06 10.47 -9.65
CA VAL A 164 -12.06 11.87 -10.07
C VAL A 164 -12.83 12.03 -11.38
N VAL A 165 -12.60 11.16 -12.37
CA VAL A 165 -13.29 11.19 -13.65
C VAL A 165 -14.79 10.93 -13.47
N THR A 166 -15.19 9.94 -12.66
CA THR A 166 -16.60 9.67 -12.40
C THR A 166 -17.28 10.85 -11.74
N ASN A 167 -16.62 11.52 -10.80
CA ASN A 167 -17.15 12.72 -10.16
C ASN A 167 -17.30 13.89 -11.14
N PHE A 168 -16.32 14.09 -12.03
CA PHE A 168 -16.40 15.12 -13.07
C PHE A 168 -17.51 14.83 -14.09
N VAL A 169 -17.66 13.57 -14.50
CA VAL A 169 -18.72 13.14 -15.43
C VAL A 169 -20.10 13.34 -14.78
N GLU A 170 -20.28 12.95 -13.52
CA GLU A 170 -21.56 13.11 -12.82
C GLU A 170 -21.91 14.59 -12.64
N ALA A 171 -20.95 15.44 -12.26
CA ALA A 171 -21.17 16.89 -12.19
C ALA A 171 -21.54 17.51 -13.55
N SER A 172 -20.88 17.08 -14.64
CA SER A 172 -21.22 17.57 -15.99
C SER A 172 -22.60 17.10 -16.47
N ASN A 173 -23.04 15.91 -16.04
CA ASN A 173 -24.36 15.37 -16.38
C ASN A 173 -25.49 16.08 -15.63
N GLU A 174 -25.24 16.57 -14.41
CA GLU A 174 -26.20 17.41 -13.67
C GLU A 174 -26.41 18.77 -14.35
N GLU A 175 -25.36 19.36 -14.91
CA GLU A 175 -25.44 20.61 -15.68
C GLU A 175 -26.11 20.39 -17.06
N LYS A 176 -25.77 19.31 -17.79
CA LYS A 176 -26.38 18.94 -19.07
C LYS A 176 -27.88 18.60 -18.98
N LYS A 177 -28.42 18.19 -17.83
CA LYS A 177 -29.88 18.03 -17.65
C LYS A 177 -30.66 19.35 -17.80
N THR A 178 -30.00 20.50 -17.79
CA THR A 178 -30.63 21.80 -18.06
C THR A 178 -30.51 22.29 -19.51
N VAL A 179 -29.69 21.64 -20.35
CA VAL A 179 -29.44 22.03 -21.76
C VAL A 179 -29.32 20.78 -22.64
N GLN A 180 -30.34 20.49 -23.45
CA GLN A 180 -30.41 19.28 -24.27
C GLN A 180 -29.58 19.36 -25.57
N THR A 181 -28.87 18.25 -25.85
CA THR A 181 -28.36 17.70 -27.14
C THR A 181 -27.20 18.39 -27.89
N THR A 182 -25.99 17.78 -27.88
CA THR A 182 -25.14 17.40 -29.07
C THR A 182 -23.78 16.71 -28.77
N ASP A 183 -23.27 16.63 -27.54
CA ASP A 183 -21.79 16.47 -27.35
C ASP A 183 -21.27 15.10 -26.81
N ASP A 184 -21.87 13.96 -27.19
CA ASP A 184 -21.44 12.65 -26.64
C ASP A 184 -20.13 12.10 -27.27
N ASP A 185 -19.78 12.50 -28.50
CA ASP A 185 -18.53 12.06 -29.18
C ASP A 185 -17.28 12.87 -28.75
N ASP A 186 -17.42 14.18 -28.49
CA ASP A 186 -16.30 15.04 -28.07
C ASP A 186 -15.83 14.74 -26.64
N THR A 187 -16.75 14.26 -25.79
CA THR A 187 -16.42 13.93 -24.40
C THR A 187 -15.50 12.71 -24.33
N SER A 188 -15.77 11.66 -25.12
CA SER A 188 -15.00 10.41 -25.13
C SER A 188 -13.58 10.58 -25.68
N SER A 189 -13.41 11.38 -26.74
CA SER A 189 -12.08 11.69 -27.31
C SER A 189 -11.23 12.56 -26.36
N SER A 190 -11.86 13.48 -25.62
CA SER A 190 -11.20 14.26 -24.58
C SER A 190 -10.73 13.40 -23.40
N LEU A 191 -11.47 12.34 -23.04
CA LEU A 191 -11.06 11.41 -21.99
C LEU A 191 -9.88 10.54 -22.41
N ILE A 192 -9.85 10.07 -23.66
CA ILE A 192 -8.75 9.26 -24.20
C ILE A 192 -7.44 10.06 -24.28
N SER A 193 -7.49 11.33 -24.69
CA SER A 193 -6.31 12.20 -24.70
C SER A 193 -5.80 12.53 -23.29
N LYS A 194 -6.71 12.76 -22.33
CA LYS A 194 -6.35 12.93 -20.90
C LYS A 194 -5.76 11.65 -20.30
N LEU A 195 -6.31 10.49 -20.62
CA LEU A 195 -5.78 9.17 -20.24
C LEU A 195 -4.35 8.94 -20.77
N SER A 196 -4.08 9.33 -22.01
CA SER A 196 -2.74 9.25 -22.63
C SER A 196 -1.70 10.13 -21.90
N GLY A 197 -2.04 11.38 -21.57
CA GLY A 197 -1.14 12.27 -20.84
C GLY A 197 -0.83 11.78 -19.43
N ILE A 198 -1.81 11.15 -18.78
CA ILE A 198 -1.65 10.53 -17.46
C ILE A 198 -0.69 9.32 -17.57
N PHE A 199 -0.87 8.44 -18.57
CA PHE A 199 0.03 7.31 -18.84
C PHE A 199 1.47 7.75 -19.14
N SER A 200 1.67 8.86 -19.86
CA SER A 200 2.98 9.43 -20.16
C SER A 200 3.71 9.91 -18.89
N THR A 201 3.00 10.63 -18.01
CA THR A 201 3.54 11.08 -16.72
C THR A 201 3.90 9.88 -15.82
N PHE A 202 3.13 8.80 -15.94
CA PHE A 202 3.38 7.55 -15.22
C PHE A 202 4.62 6.79 -15.69
N LEU A 203 4.85 6.70 -17.01
CA LEU A 203 6.09 6.17 -17.55
C LEU A 203 7.30 6.97 -17.02
N GLY A 204 7.15 8.29 -16.89
CA GLY A 204 8.18 9.16 -16.30
C GLY A 204 8.51 8.78 -14.84
N HIS A 205 7.50 8.62 -13.98
CA HIS A 205 7.71 8.19 -12.59
C HIS A 205 8.29 6.77 -12.49
N PHE A 206 7.85 5.85 -13.34
CA PHE A 206 8.39 4.49 -13.41
C PHE A 206 9.88 4.51 -13.77
N ALA A 207 10.27 5.31 -14.77
CA ALA A 207 11.65 5.51 -15.18
C ALA A 207 12.53 6.13 -14.08
N VAL A 208 12.02 7.12 -13.33
CA VAL A 208 12.75 7.72 -12.20
C VAL A 208 12.97 6.72 -11.07
N VAL A 209 11.98 5.88 -10.74
CA VAL A 209 12.12 4.86 -9.70
C VAL A 209 13.10 3.77 -10.13
N THR A 210 13.05 3.30 -11.38
CA THR A 210 14.02 2.32 -11.90
C THR A 210 15.42 2.91 -12.02
N ALA A 211 15.57 4.18 -12.41
CA ALA A 211 16.86 4.86 -12.44
C ALA A 211 17.43 5.07 -11.03
N GLY A 212 16.61 5.50 -10.06
CA GLY A 212 16.99 5.62 -8.67
C GLY A 212 17.41 4.27 -8.07
N MET A 213 16.69 3.21 -8.40
CA MET A 213 17.03 1.84 -8.03
C MET A 213 18.37 1.40 -8.62
N HIS A 214 18.61 1.68 -9.90
CA HIS A 214 19.87 1.36 -10.55
C HIS A 214 21.06 2.12 -9.95
N ILE A 215 20.87 3.37 -9.54
CA ILE A 215 21.88 4.16 -8.83
C ILE A 215 22.15 3.58 -7.44
N VAL A 216 21.11 3.22 -6.69
CA VAL A 216 21.25 2.57 -5.37
C VAL A 216 21.98 1.23 -5.51
N LEU A 217 21.63 0.41 -6.50
CA LEU A 217 22.33 -0.86 -6.79
C LEU A 217 23.80 -0.64 -7.19
N ARG A 218 24.12 0.43 -7.94
CA ARG A 218 25.52 0.79 -8.25
C ARG A 218 26.30 1.21 -7.01
N ASN A 219 25.71 2.03 -6.15
CA ASN A 219 26.36 2.49 -4.91
C ASN A 219 26.63 1.33 -3.95
N ILE A 220 25.70 0.39 -3.88
CA ILE A 220 25.83 -0.83 -3.08
C ILE A 220 26.92 -1.77 -3.62
N LYS A 221 27.08 -1.89 -4.95
CA LYS A 221 28.20 -2.64 -5.56
C LYS A 221 29.55 -1.94 -5.37
N GLY A 222 29.56 -0.61 -5.26
CA GLY A 222 30.77 0.19 -5.06
C GLY A 222 31.36 0.09 -3.64
N SER A 223 30.56 -0.20 -2.62
CA SER A 223 31.02 -0.36 -1.23
C SER A 223 31.58 -1.75 -0.90
N ARG A 224 31.88 -2.56 -1.93
CA ARG A 224 32.48 -3.90 -1.81
C ARG A 224 33.95 -3.91 -2.29
N TRP A 225 34.67 -2.82 -2.04
CA TRP A 225 36.13 -2.70 -2.10
C TRP A 225 36.58 -1.78 -0.98
#